data_AF-A0AAW6RK21-F1
#
_entry.id   AF-A0AAW6RK21-F1
#
_cell.length_a   1.000
_cell.length_b   1.000
_cell.length_c   1.000
_cell.angle_alpha   90.00
_cell.angle_beta   90.00
_cell.angle_gamma   90.00
#
_symmetry.space_group_name_H-M   'P 1'
#
loop_
_entity.id
_entity.type
_entity.pdbx_description
1 polymer ?
#
loop_
_entity_poly.entity_id
_entity_poly.type
_entity_poly.pdbx_seq_one_letter_code
_entity_poly.pdbx_strand_id
1 'polypeptide(L)'
;MTKKIRKLSLKEMEPIAREATRSALKNYVWEKEKMKNLTLGSGFEGDFGIFELYLAGKRPEDAVVLTETLVNRLTGEVSVKVFLPKKPEVSNPPA
;
A
#
# COMPACT_ATOMS: atom_id res chain seq x y z
N MET A 1 36.66 -3.53 2.46
CA MET A 1 35.58 -3.30 3.46
C MET A 1 34.24 -3.51 2.77
N THR A 2 33.61 -4.67 2.92
CA THR A 2 32.23 -4.86 2.48
C THR A 2 31.32 -4.13 3.47
N LYS A 3 30.81 -2.96 3.08
CA LYS A 3 29.71 -2.30 3.81
C LYS A 3 28.59 -3.34 3.91
N LYS A 4 28.32 -3.86 5.12
CA LYS A 4 27.12 -4.66 5.36
C LYS A 4 25.95 -3.75 5.00
N ILE A 5 25.34 -3.98 3.85
CA ILE A 5 24.14 -3.25 3.44
C ILE A 5 23.07 -3.67 4.43
N ARG A 6 22.71 -2.77 5.35
CA ARG A 6 21.72 -3.04 6.38
C ARG A 6 20.37 -3.12 5.69
N LYS A 7 19.82 -4.33 5.57
CA LYS A 7 18.47 -4.53 5.05
C LYS A 7 17.47 -3.98 6.06
N LEU A 8 16.51 -3.20 5.58
CA LEU A 8 15.39 -2.71 6.38
C LEU A 8 14.54 -3.88 6.87
N SER A 9 14.10 -3.79 8.12
CA SER A 9 13.13 -4.70 8.73
C SER A 9 11.69 -4.26 8.39
N LEU A 10 10.70 -5.15 8.57
CA LEU A 10 9.28 -4.79 8.35
C LEU A 10 8.86 -3.61 9.23
N LYS A 11 9.32 -3.55 10.48
CA LYS A 11 9.03 -2.42 11.38
C LYS A 11 9.58 -1.08 10.87
N GLU A 12 10.72 -1.10 10.19
CA GLU A 12 11.32 0.10 9.59
C GLU A 12 10.62 0.48 8.27
N MET A 13 10.11 -0.50 7.52
CA MET A 13 9.44 -0.27 6.23
C MET A 13 7.95 0.05 6.37
N GLU A 14 7.28 -0.42 7.41
CA GLU A 14 5.86 -0.17 7.67
C GLU A 14 5.49 1.32 7.66
N PRO A 15 6.21 2.23 8.35
CA PRO A 15 5.88 3.65 8.28
C PRO A 15 6.05 4.23 6.88
N ILE A 16 7.05 3.78 6.12
CA ILE A 16 7.29 4.21 4.72
C ILE A 16 6.12 3.76 3.84
N ALA A 17 5.76 2.47 3.94
CA ALA A 17 4.65 1.90 3.19
C ALA A 17 3.33 2.57 3.54
N ARG A 18 3.08 2.83 4.83
CA ARG A 18 1.87 3.48 5.32
C ARG A 18 1.73 4.91 4.81
N GLU A 19 2.81 5.69 4.83
CA GLU A 19 2.79 7.06 4.33
C GLU A 19 2.57 7.10 2.82
N ALA A 20 3.29 6.25 2.07
CA ALA A 20 3.14 6.13 0.62
C ALA A 20 1.71 5.70 0.24
N THR A 21 1.18 4.68 0.90
CA THR A 21 -0.21 4.22 0.73
C THR A 21 -1.20 5.35 1.00
N ARG A 22 -1.06 6.04 2.14
CA ARG A 22 -1.95 7.16 2.51
C ARG A 22 -1.89 8.29 1.49
N SER A 23 -0.71 8.60 0.96
CA SER A 23 -0.54 9.62 -0.07
C SER A 23 -1.23 9.21 -1.38
N ALA A 24 -1.01 7.97 -1.83
CA ALA A 24 -1.62 7.43 -3.03
C ALA A 24 -3.16 7.46 -2.95
N LEU A 25 -3.72 7.06 -1.81
CA LEU A 25 -5.16 6.99 -1.60
C LEU A 25 -5.89 8.34 -1.55
N LYS A 26 -5.21 9.48 -1.39
CA LYS A 26 -5.85 10.80 -1.42
C LYS A 26 -6.63 11.06 -2.71
N ASN A 27 -6.16 10.50 -3.81
CA ASN A 27 -6.73 10.72 -5.15
C ASN A 27 -7.80 9.67 -5.54
N TYR A 28 -8.10 8.72 -4.66
CA TYR A 28 -9.05 7.64 -4.92
C TYR A 28 -10.32 7.81 -4.11
N VAL A 29 -11.43 7.31 -4.65
CA VAL A 29 -12.70 7.28 -3.93
C VAL A 29 -12.61 6.15 -2.91
N TRP A 30 -12.61 6.51 -1.64
CA TRP A 30 -12.53 5.56 -0.53
C TRP A 30 -13.71 5.77 0.41
N GLU A 31 -14.57 4.75 0.56
CA GLU A 31 -15.69 4.77 1.49
C GLU A 31 -15.18 4.60 2.92
N LYS A 32 -15.33 5.65 3.75
CA LYS A 32 -14.89 5.65 5.15
C LYS A 32 -15.49 4.51 5.98
N GLU A 33 -16.70 4.05 5.63
CA GLU A 33 -17.37 2.95 6.33
C GLU A 33 -16.61 1.63 6.21
N LYS A 34 -15.94 1.41 5.08
CA LYS A 34 -15.11 0.22 4.83
C LYS A 34 -13.80 0.24 5.65
N MET A 35 -13.46 1.36 6.29
CA MET A 35 -12.25 1.44 7.14
C MET A 35 -12.33 0.58 8.40
N LYS A 36 -13.53 0.23 8.87
CA LYS A 36 -13.69 -0.54 10.11
C LYS A 36 -13.15 -1.97 10.03
N ASN A 37 -13.11 -2.55 8.82
CA ASN A 37 -12.69 -3.92 8.57
C ASN A 37 -11.37 -4.00 7.76
N LEU A 38 -10.63 -2.89 7.73
CA LEU A 38 -9.34 -2.82 7.06
C LEU A 38 -8.32 -3.69 7.80
N THR A 39 -7.70 -4.59 7.06
CA THR A 39 -6.60 -5.41 7.53
C THR A 39 -5.33 -5.06 6.78
N LEU A 40 -4.21 -4.97 7.50
CA LEU A 40 -2.89 -4.77 6.92
C LEU A 40 -2.15 -6.11 6.91
N GLY A 41 -1.94 -6.66 5.72
CA GLY A 41 -0.98 -7.73 5.49
C GLY A 41 0.42 -7.16 5.39
N SER A 42 1.40 -7.84 5.98
CA SER A 42 2.82 -7.49 5.81
C SER A 42 3.66 -8.75 5.69
N GLY A 43 4.65 -8.72 4.80
CA GLY A 43 5.47 -9.89 4.49
C GLY A 43 6.75 -9.52 3.76
N PHE A 44 7.60 -10.52 3.54
CA PHE A 44 8.81 -10.35 2.75
C PHE A 44 8.71 -11.18 1.47
N GLU A 45 9.12 -10.56 0.38
CA GLU A 45 9.32 -11.23 -0.91
C GLU A 45 10.74 -10.94 -1.38
N GLY A 46 11.66 -11.85 -1.03
CA GLY A 46 13.10 -11.68 -1.29
C GLY A 46 13.68 -10.41 -0.66
N ASP A 47 14.08 -9.47 -1.52
CA ASP A 47 14.64 -8.16 -1.15
C ASP A 47 13.59 -7.06 -1.02
N PHE A 48 12.30 -7.39 -1.11
CA PHE A 48 11.20 -6.45 -0.93
C PHE A 48 10.39 -6.78 0.34
N GLY A 49 9.90 -5.74 1.01
CA GLY A 49 8.82 -5.81 1.98
C GLY A 49 7.50 -5.52 1.28
N ILE A 50 6.55 -6.43 1.40
CA ILE A 50 5.21 -6.28 0.83
C ILE A 50 4.26 -5.87 1.95
N PHE A 51 3.44 -4.86 1.69
CA PHE A 51 2.39 -4.37 2.58
C PHE A 51 1.10 -4.24 1.79
N GLU A 52 0.11 -5.05 2.16
CA GLU A 52 -1.18 -5.10 1.47
C GLU A 52 -2.27 -4.60 2.39
N LEU A 53 -3.06 -3.65 1.89
CA LEU A 53 -4.23 -3.18 2.59
C LEU A 53 -5.45 -3.82 1.93
N TYR A 54 -6.18 -4.64 2.69
CA TYR A 54 -7.31 -5.40 2.17
C TYR A 54 -8.51 -5.39 3.12
N LEU A 55 -9.71 -5.62 2.58
CA LEU A 55 -10.89 -5.94 3.36
C LEU A 55 -10.95 -7.46 3.53
N ALA A 56 -10.89 -7.91 4.77
CA ALA A 56 -11.11 -9.32 5.07
C ALA A 56 -12.59 -9.67 4.79
N GLY A 57 -12.82 -10.66 3.93
CA GLY A 57 -14.14 -11.24 3.74
C GLY A 57 -14.44 -12.33 4.77
N LYS A 58 -15.56 -13.03 4.61
CA LYS A 58 -15.90 -14.18 5.48
C LYS A 58 -14.91 -15.32 5.31
N ARG A 59 -14.35 -15.46 4.10
CA ARG A 59 -13.29 -16.40 3.75
C ARG A 59 -12.09 -15.65 3.16
N PRO A 60 -10.89 -16.26 3.15
CA PRO A 60 -9.70 -15.67 2.52
C PRO A 60 -9.91 -15.32 1.04
N GLU A 61 -10.66 -16.14 0.31
CA GLU A 61 -11.01 -15.94 -1.11
C GLU A 61 -11.93 -14.73 -1.36
N ASP A 62 -12.68 -14.31 -0.34
CA ASP A 62 -13.54 -13.11 -0.39
C ASP A 62 -12.75 -11.83 -0.05
N ALA A 63 -11.44 -11.93 0.23
CA ALA A 63 -10.64 -10.78 0.58
C ALA A 63 -10.45 -9.86 -0.64
N VAL A 64 -10.71 -8.56 -0.44
CA VAL A 64 -10.55 -7.55 -1.48
C VAL A 64 -9.32 -6.73 -1.19
N VAL A 65 -8.27 -6.91 -1.99
CA VAL A 65 -7.05 -6.09 -1.91
C VAL A 65 -7.32 -4.71 -2.50
N LEU A 66 -7.01 -3.67 -1.74
CA LEU A 66 -7.30 -2.28 -2.07
C LEU A 66 -6.02 -1.58 -2.52
N THR A 67 -4.92 -1.86 -1.83
CA THR A 67 -3.59 -1.37 -2.20
C THR A 67 -2.53 -2.41 -1.91
N GLU A 68 -1.55 -2.49 -2.78
CA GLU A 68 -0.33 -3.27 -2.59
C GLU A 68 0.85 -2.29 -2.58
N THR A 69 1.69 -2.37 -1.56
CA THR A 69 2.89 -1.53 -1.45
C THR A 69 4.12 -2.41 -1.33
N LEU A 70 5.08 -2.15 -2.20
CA LEU A 70 6.37 -2.82 -2.23
C LEU A 70 7.43 -1.83 -1.77
N VAL A 71 8.25 -2.23 -0.80
CA VAL A 71 9.38 -1.44 -0.29
C VAL A 71 10.66 -2.22 -0.49
N ASN A 72 11.62 -1.67 -1.23
CA ASN A 72 12.94 -2.28 -1.40
C ASN A 72 13.72 -2.21 -0.08
N ARG A 73 14.14 -3.36 0.44
CA ARG A 73 14.84 -3.48 1.73
C ARG A 73 16.25 -2.91 1.72
N LEU A 74 16.87 -2.78 0.55
CA LEU A 74 18.23 -2.29 0.38
C LEU A 74 18.27 -0.78 0.17
N THR A 75 17.32 -0.24 -0.60
CA THR A 75 17.30 1.17 -1.00
C THR A 75 16.23 2.00 -0.29
N GLY A 76 15.19 1.37 0.24
CA GLY A 76 14.00 2.05 0.79
C GLY A 76 13.03 2.56 -0.29
N GLU A 77 13.28 2.25 -1.56
CA GLU A 77 12.39 2.65 -2.67
C GLU A 77 11.00 2.03 -2.49
N VAL A 78 9.95 2.84 -2.66
CA VAL A 78 8.56 2.43 -2.44
C VAL A 78 7.76 2.50 -3.73
N SER A 79 6.99 1.46 -4.01
CA SER A 79 6.05 1.39 -5.12
C SER A 79 4.67 1.03 -4.58
N VAL A 80 3.65 1.82 -4.92
CA VAL A 80 2.28 1.62 -4.46
C VAL A 80 1.38 1.36 -5.66
N LYS A 81 0.71 0.22 -5.67
CA LYS A 81 -0.39 -0.08 -6.57
C LYS A 81 -1.71 0.11 -5.84
N VAL A 82 -2.64 0.82 -6.46
CA VAL A 82 -3.98 1.06 -5.92
C VAL A 82 -4.99 0.42 -6.86
N PHE A 83 -5.81 -0.47 -6.33
CA PHE A 83 -6.83 -1.21 -7.07
C PHE A 83 -8.21 -0.55 -7.01
N LEU A 84 -8.30 0.63 -6.41
CA LEU A 84 -9.54 1.38 -6.27
C LEU A 84 -9.85 2.23 -7.50
N PRO A 85 -11.14 2.56 -7.71
CA PRO A 85 -11.52 3.55 -8.71
C PRO A 85 -10.92 4.91 -8.36
N LYS A 86 -10.26 5.53 -9.35
CA LYS A 86 -9.80 6.91 -9.25
C LYS A 86 -11.01 7.83 -9.08
N LYS A 87 -10.83 8.92 -8.33
CA LYS A 87 -11.84 10.00 -8.36
C LYS A 87 -12.02 10.46 -9.80
N PRO A 88 -13.25 10.72 -10.26
CA PRO A 88 -13.43 11.39 -11.53
C PRO A 88 -12.67 12.71 -11.44
N GLU A 89 -11.69 12.89 -12.31
CA GLU A 89 -11.11 14.20 -12.55
C GLU A 89 -12.28 15.06 -13.01
N VAL A 90 -12.64 16.09 -12.25
CA VAL A 90 -13.66 17.05 -12.68
C VAL A 90 -13.03 17.81 -13.82
N SER A 91 -13.11 17.26 -15.03
CA SER A 91 -12.82 17.95 -16.27
C SER A 91 -13.88 19.03 -16.37
N ASN A 92 -13.57 20.22 -15.83
CA ASN A 92 -14.36 21.40 -16.08
C ASN A 92 -14.35 21.59 -17.60
N PRO A 93 -15.50 21.53 -18.30
CA PRO A 93 -15.51 21.87 -19.71
C PRO A 93 -15.05 23.33 -19.84
N PRO A 94 -14.23 23.67 -20.86
CA PRO A 94 -13.96 25.07 -21.14
C PRO A 94 -15.29 25.76 -21.43
N ALA A 95 -15.52 26.87 -20.72
CA ALA A 95 -16.68 27.74 -20.86
C ALA A 95 -16.70 28.44 -22.22
#